data_AF-A0AAD5S8W3-F1
#
_entry.id   AF-A0AAD5S8W3-F1
#
_cell.length_a   1.000
_cell.length_b   1.000
_cell.length_c   1.000
_cell.angle_alpha   90.00
_cell.angle_beta   90.00
_cell.angle_gamma   90.00
#
_symmetry.space_group_name_H-M   'P 1'
#
loop_
_entity.id
_entity.type
_entity.pdbx_description
1 polymer ?
#
loop_
_entity_poly.entity_id
_entity_poly.type
_entity_poly.pdbx_seq_one_letter_code
_entity_poly.pdbx_strand_id
1 'polypeptide(L)'
;MWNRSATESVDGSRSAAPITFSETDFQQVDAHAAHTPFEVTYNIASLSDYLTSPFTSDSHKLRAIYFWVTHNISYDVQLHQSGVYGGQSAGSALRDRRAVCAGYADLFTDLARKAGLDVRTVYGGARGGPTRPGDTFFEPSSHAWNVVRIRSQYLFVDSTWGAGHISGPTFTWQFEPHWFLVRPKHMIYSHFPMSPQDQYLSPPLDEQHFLDVPHVKPRAVDDHHVLDCVG
;
A
#
# COMPACT_ATOMS: atom_id res chain seq x y z
N MET A 1 -21.71 6.79 -0.02
CA MET A 1 -22.14 6.26 -1.33
C MET A 1 -21.22 6.84 -2.40
N TRP A 2 -20.49 5.98 -3.11
CA TRP A 2 -19.67 6.37 -4.26
C TRP A 2 -20.61 6.86 -5.36
N ASN A 3 -20.66 8.17 -5.58
CA ASN A 3 -21.56 8.74 -6.59
C ASN A 3 -21.00 8.43 -7.98
N ARG A 4 -21.62 7.47 -8.66
CA ARG A 4 -21.40 7.20 -10.09
C ARG A 4 -22.24 8.17 -10.90
N SER A 5 -21.71 9.35 -11.18
CA SER A 5 -22.22 10.23 -12.25
C SER A 5 -21.23 11.37 -12.44
N ALA A 6 -20.35 11.22 -13.42
CA ALA A 6 -19.64 12.33 -14.04
C ALA A 6 -19.29 11.92 -15.47
N THR A 7 -20.22 12.14 -16.39
CA THR A 7 -19.87 12.45 -17.77
C THR A 7 -19.20 13.83 -17.72
N GLU A 8 -17.88 13.86 -17.55
CA GLU A 8 -17.12 15.11 -17.63
C GLU A 8 -16.89 15.46 -19.09
N SER A 9 -17.54 16.55 -19.49
CA SER A 9 -17.19 17.41 -20.60
C SER A 9 -15.70 17.75 -20.56
N VAL A 10 -15.05 17.69 -21.72
CA VAL A 10 -13.67 18.10 -21.95
C VAL A 10 -13.53 19.60 -21.65
N ASP A 11 -13.15 19.94 -20.42
CA ASP A 11 -12.58 21.25 -20.09
C ASP A 11 -11.07 21.07 -19.86
N GLY A 12 -10.29 21.89 -20.57
CA GLY A 12 -8.84 21.87 -20.65
C GLY A 12 -8.15 22.38 -19.38
N SER A 13 -8.46 21.79 -18.23
CA SER A 13 -7.69 22.02 -17.01
C SER A 13 -6.32 21.35 -17.15
N ARG A 14 -5.26 22.14 -17.01
CA ARG A 14 -3.88 21.64 -16.95
C ARG A 14 -3.80 20.54 -15.89
N SER A 15 -3.39 19.34 -16.28
CA SER A 15 -3.05 18.27 -15.34
C SER A 15 -2.15 18.85 -14.23
N ALA A 16 -2.60 18.74 -12.97
CA ALA A 16 -1.83 19.22 -11.84
C ALA A 16 -0.45 18.52 -11.83
N ALA A 17 0.62 19.30 -11.60
CA ALA A 17 1.97 18.76 -11.60
C ALA A 17 2.08 17.54 -10.64
N PRO A 18 2.85 16.49 -11.01
CA PRO A 18 3.00 15.32 -10.15
C PRO A 18 3.46 15.73 -8.74
N ILE A 19 2.82 15.22 -7.68
CA ILE A 19 3.24 15.52 -6.30
C ILE A 19 4.67 15.01 -6.11
N THR A 20 5.60 15.88 -5.73
CA THR A 20 6.96 15.47 -5.33
C THR A 20 6.99 15.29 -3.81
N PHE A 21 7.53 14.16 -3.37
CA PHE A 21 7.73 13.85 -1.94
C PHE A 21 9.21 13.90 -1.54
N SER A 22 10.10 14.28 -2.46
CA SER A 22 11.57 14.30 -2.28
C SER A 22 12.04 15.18 -1.11
N GLU A 23 11.17 16.04 -0.57
CA GLU A 23 11.47 16.90 0.59
C GLU A 23 10.59 16.59 1.83
N THR A 24 9.77 15.53 1.80
CA THR A 24 8.92 15.19 2.96
C THR A 24 9.75 14.41 3.98
N ASP A 25 10.26 15.11 4.99
CA ASP A 25 10.93 14.47 6.13
C ASP A 25 9.92 13.71 6.99
N PHE A 26 9.94 12.38 6.87
CA PHE A 26 9.11 11.49 7.66
C PHE A 26 9.73 11.10 9.01
N GLN A 27 10.94 11.54 9.36
CA GLN A 27 11.62 11.11 10.59
C GLN A 27 10.80 11.44 11.84
N GLN A 28 10.22 12.64 11.92
CA GLN A 28 9.38 13.03 13.06
C GLN A 28 8.06 12.24 13.09
N VAL A 29 7.52 11.90 11.92
CA VAL A 29 6.30 11.11 11.80
C VAL A 29 6.53 9.67 12.26
N ASP A 30 7.63 9.08 11.81
CA ASP A 30 8.06 7.74 12.18
C ASP A 30 8.39 7.67 13.67
N ALA A 31 9.09 8.67 14.21
CA ALA A 31 9.36 8.79 15.64
C ALA A 31 8.06 8.87 16.45
N HIS A 32 7.08 9.68 16.03
CA HIS A 32 5.77 9.75 16.69
C HIS A 32 5.06 8.40 16.70
N ALA A 33 4.99 7.73 15.55
CA ALA A 33 4.36 6.42 15.42
C ALA A 33 5.07 5.34 16.26
N ALA A 34 6.40 5.38 16.35
CA ALA A 34 7.19 4.49 17.19
C ALA A 34 6.90 4.64 18.69
N HIS A 35 6.49 5.83 19.14
CA HIS A 35 6.14 6.12 20.54
C HIS A 35 4.65 5.89 20.85
N THR A 36 3.93 5.15 20.01
CA THR A 36 2.50 4.90 20.23
C THR A 36 2.26 4.15 21.55
N PRO A 37 1.52 4.73 22.53
CA PRO A 37 1.22 4.09 23.79
C PRO A 37 0.41 2.83 23.57
N PHE A 38 0.72 1.78 24.31
CA PHE A 38 0.05 0.49 24.14
C PHE A 38 -1.48 0.57 24.37
N GLU A 39 -1.92 1.46 25.25
CA GLU A 39 -3.32 1.66 25.64
C GLU A 39 -4.21 2.08 24.46
N VAL A 40 -3.66 2.84 23.50
CA VAL A 40 -4.44 3.27 22.32
C VAL A 40 -4.51 2.19 21.23
N THR A 41 -3.65 1.18 21.31
CA THR A 41 -3.48 0.16 20.25
C THR A 41 -4.52 -0.96 20.27
N TYR A 42 -5.50 -0.90 21.19
CA TYR A 42 -6.60 -1.86 21.31
C TYR A 42 -7.86 -1.48 20.55
N ASN A 43 -7.94 -0.24 20.09
CA ASN A 43 -9.11 0.29 19.42
C ASN A 43 -8.67 1.05 18.16
N ILE A 44 -9.28 0.73 17.02
CA ILE A 44 -8.95 1.35 15.73
C ILE A 44 -9.11 2.87 15.78
N ALA A 45 -10.18 3.39 16.42
CA ALA A 45 -10.41 4.83 16.49
C ALA A 45 -9.34 5.51 17.35
N SER A 46 -9.09 5.00 18.57
CA SER A 46 -8.06 5.57 19.45
C SER A 46 -6.66 5.53 18.83
N LEU A 47 -6.32 4.42 18.16
CA LEU A 47 -5.05 4.29 17.46
C LEU A 47 -4.94 5.27 16.28
N SER A 48 -5.97 5.35 15.44
CA SER A 48 -6.03 6.31 14.33
C SER A 48 -5.87 7.74 14.84
N ASP A 49 -6.61 8.12 15.87
CA ASP A 49 -6.59 9.47 16.42
C ASP A 49 -5.19 9.81 16.98
N TYR A 50 -4.57 8.90 17.72
CA TYR A 50 -3.21 9.09 18.23
C TYR A 50 -2.20 9.26 17.08
N LEU A 51 -2.23 8.36 16.09
CA LEU A 51 -1.27 8.37 14.99
C LEU A 51 -1.38 9.62 14.11
N THR A 52 -2.58 10.22 14.00
CA THR A 52 -2.85 11.21 12.96
C THR A 52 -3.15 12.62 13.47
N SER A 53 -3.59 12.79 14.71
CA SER A 53 -3.97 14.10 15.26
C SER A 53 -2.85 15.17 15.28
N PRO A 54 -1.55 14.83 15.43
CA PRO A 54 -0.49 15.85 15.35
C PRO A 54 -0.26 16.40 13.94
N PHE A 55 -0.79 15.76 12.90
CA PHE A 55 -0.46 16.05 11.51
C PHE A 55 -1.64 16.64 10.75
N THR A 56 -1.39 17.71 9.99
CA THR A 56 -2.37 18.30 9.07
C THR A 56 -2.28 17.71 7.66
N SER A 57 -1.08 17.31 7.24
CA SER A 57 -0.85 16.73 5.90
C SER A 57 -1.34 15.29 5.82
N ASP A 58 -2.13 14.98 4.78
CA ASP A 58 -2.56 13.62 4.47
C ASP A 58 -1.38 12.65 4.33
N SER A 59 -0.26 13.09 3.72
CA SER A 59 0.93 12.25 3.57
C SER A 59 1.57 11.88 4.92
N HIS A 60 1.60 12.81 5.88
CA HIS A 60 2.12 12.52 7.23
C HIS A 60 1.17 11.59 8.00
N LYS A 61 -0.15 11.81 7.92
CA LYS A 61 -1.13 10.91 8.55
C LYS A 61 -1.02 9.49 8.00
N LEU A 62 -0.96 9.36 6.68
CA LEU A 62 -0.78 8.06 6.00
C LEU A 62 0.55 7.42 6.39
N ARG A 63 1.63 8.20 6.53
CA ARG A 63 2.94 7.70 6.93
C ARG A 63 2.92 7.16 8.35
N ALA A 64 2.32 7.86 9.31
CA ALA A 64 2.23 7.40 10.69
C ALA A 64 1.49 6.05 10.77
N ILE A 65 0.40 5.91 10.01
CA ILE A 65 -0.36 4.65 9.91
C ILE A 65 0.51 3.55 9.27
N TYR A 66 1.13 3.83 8.13
CA TYR A 66 1.99 2.88 7.42
C TYR A 66 3.13 2.39 8.32
N PHE A 67 3.85 3.30 8.95
CA PHE A 67 4.94 2.99 9.86
C PHE A 67 4.46 2.11 11.00
N TRP A 68 3.36 2.49 11.65
CA TRP A 68 2.84 1.71 12.77
C TRP A 68 2.43 0.30 12.33
N VAL A 69 1.68 0.15 11.23
CA VAL A 69 1.23 -1.17 10.73
C VAL A 69 2.44 -2.06 10.39
N THR A 70 3.41 -1.52 9.66
CA THR A 70 4.61 -2.25 9.20
C THR A 70 5.56 -2.67 10.32
N HIS A 71 5.42 -2.11 11.52
CA HIS A 71 6.25 -2.47 12.69
C HIS A 71 5.49 -3.26 13.75
N ASN A 72 4.16 -3.37 13.66
CA ASN A 72 3.32 -3.96 14.72
C ASN A 72 2.47 -5.15 14.26
N ILE A 73 2.35 -5.39 12.96
CA ILE A 73 1.60 -6.53 12.41
C ILE A 73 2.57 -7.48 11.74
N SER A 74 2.62 -8.72 12.23
CA SER A 74 3.47 -9.79 11.66
C SER A 74 2.72 -10.56 10.56
N TYR A 75 3.45 -11.12 9.58
CA TYR A 75 2.81 -11.92 8.54
C TYR A 75 2.46 -13.32 9.05
N ASP A 76 1.21 -13.76 8.84
CA ASP A 76 0.75 -15.09 9.21
C ASP A 76 1.15 -16.13 8.16
N VAL A 77 2.40 -16.60 8.24
CA VAL A 77 2.96 -17.57 7.28
C VAL A 77 2.18 -18.88 7.28
N GLN A 78 1.74 -19.35 8.45
CA GLN A 78 0.98 -20.59 8.56
C GLN A 78 -0.39 -20.47 7.89
N LEU A 79 -1.10 -19.37 8.15
CA LEU A 79 -2.39 -19.11 7.51
C LEU A 79 -2.24 -19.03 5.98
N HIS A 80 -1.23 -18.28 5.51
CA HIS A 80 -0.92 -18.17 4.08
C HIS A 80 -0.63 -19.53 3.45
N GLN A 81 0.20 -20.37 4.08
CA GLN A 81 0.54 -21.71 3.57
C GLN A 81 -0.65 -22.67 3.61
N SER A 82 -1.58 -22.49 4.55
CA SER A 82 -2.77 -23.35 4.66
C SER A 82 -3.82 -23.06 3.58
N GLY A 83 -3.83 -21.85 3.02
CA GLY A 83 -4.87 -21.39 2.08
C GLY A 83 -6.28 -21.23 2.69
N VAL A 84 -6.46 -21.50 3.99
CA VAL A 84 -7.76 -21.42 4.67
C VAL A 84 -7.81 -20.13 5.49
N TYR A 85 -8.21 -19.04 4.84
CA TYR A 85 -8.23 -17.72 5.47
C TYR A 85 -9.43 -17.59 6.44
N GLY A 86 -9.15 -17.57 7.74
CA GLY A 86 -10.11 -17.14 8.77
C GLY A 86 -10.43 -15.64 8.68
N GLY A 87 -11.05 -15.06 9.70
CA GLY A 87 -11.38 -13.62 9.70
C GLY A 87 -10.12 -12.74 9.58
N GLN A 88 -9.93 -12.09 8.42
CA GLN A 88 -8.83 -11.15 8.13
C GLN A 88 -9.30 -9.68 8.20
N SER A 89 -10.09 -9.34 9.22
CA SER A 89 -10.57 -7.95 9.38
C SER A 89 -9.50 -7.08 10.05
N ALA A 90 -9.64 -5.77 9.92
CA ALA A 90 -8.82 -4.80 10.66
C ALA A 90 -8.79 -5.08 12.17
N GLY A 91 -9.94 -5.47 12.74
CA GLY A 91 -10.06 -5.78 14.16
C GLY A 91 -9.29 -7.03 14.58
N SER A 92 -9.30 -8.10 13.77
CA SER A 92 -8.48 -9.28 14.07
C SER A 92 -7.00 -9.01 13.88
N ALA A 93 -6.61 -8.33 12.79
CA ALA A 93 -5.22 -7.93 12.56
C ALA A 93 -4.66 -7.10 13.72
N LEU A 94 -5.43 -6.09 14.18
CA LEU A 94 -5.04 -5.27 15.33
C LEU A 94 -4.91 -6.12 16.60
N ARG A 95 -5.92 -6.89 16.95
CA ARG A 95 -5.94 -7.70 18.18
C ARG A 95 -4.82 -8.74 18.21
N ASP A 96 -4.64 -9.47 17.12
CA ASP A 96 -3.76 -10.64 17.05
C ASP A 96 -2.31 -10.24 16.72
N ARG A 97 -2.07 -8.97 16.33
CA ARG A 97 -0.77 -8.44 15.86
C ARG A 97 -0.18 -9.29 14.73
N ARG A 98 -1.06 -9.93 13.95
CA ARG A 98 -0.71 -10.90 12.93
C ARG A 98 -1.84 -11.02 11.90
N ALA A 99 -1.48 -11.04 10.62
CA ALA A 99 -2.43 -11.14 9.51
C ALA A 99 -1.76 -11.62 8.21
N VAL A 100 -2.54 -11.94 7.18
CA VAL A 100 -2.07 -11.96 5.79
C VAL A 100 -2.40 -10.65 5.08
N CYS A 101 -2.04 -10.51 3.79
CA CYS A 101 -2.15 -9.28 3.01
C CYS A 101 -3.49 -8.54 3.16
N ALA A 102 -4.62 -9.26 3.11
CA ALA A 102 -5.94 -8.67 3.31
C ALA A 102 -6.09 -7.97 4.67
N GLY A 103 -5.62 -8.58 5.76
CA GLY A 103 -5.72 -7.99 7.09
C GLY A 103 -4.81 -6.78 7.30
N TYR A 104 -3.63 -6.76 6.65
CA TYR A 104 -2.79 -5.55 6.60
C TYR A 104 -3.49 -4.42 5.86
N ALA A 105 -4.01 -4.71 4.67
CA ALA A 105 -4.66 -3.72 3.83
C ALA A 105 -5.94 -3.17 4.46
N ASP A 106 -6.74 -4.03 5.11
CA ASP A 106 -7.95 -3.62 5.80
C ASP A 106 -7.67 -2.83 7.07
N LEU A 107 -6.64 -3.20 7.85
CA LEU A 107 -6.22 -2.41 9.01
C LEU A 107 -5.75 -1.01 8.59
N PHE A 108 -4.93 -0.92 7.54
CA PHE A 108 -4.51 0.36 6.97
C PHE A 108 -5.71 1.19 6.51
N THR A 109 -6.63 0.58 5.76
CA THR A 109 -7.86 1.24 5.28
C THR A 109 -8.69 1.78 6.43
N ASP A 110 -8.94 0.99 7.47
CA ASP A 110 -9.80 1.40 8.58
C ASP A 110 -9.18 2.52 9.42
N LEU A 111 -7.87 2.44 9.70
CA LEU A 111 -7.14 3.54 10.36
C LEU A 111 -7.19 4.81 9.52
N ALA A 112 -6.88 4.75 8.23
CA ALA A 112 -6.85 5.93 7.38
C ALA A 112 -8.25 6.53 7.17
N ARG A 113 -9.30 5.71 7.03
CA ARG A 113 -10.70 6.20 6.98
C ARG A 113 -11.12 6.89 8.27
N LYS A 114 -10.70 6.38 9.42
CA LYS A 114 -10.98 7.04 10.71
C LYS A 114 -10.31 8.41 10.81
N ALA A 115 -9.13 8.58 10.21
CA ALA A 115 -8.45 9.86 10.08
C ALA A 115 -9.03 10.80 8.99
N GLY A 116 -10.14 10.41 8.35
CA GLY A 116 -10.82 11.20 7.30
C GLY A 116 -10.13 11.17 5.94
N LEU A 117 -9.26 10.18 5.68
CA LEU A 117 -8.48 10.08 4.45
C LEU A 117 -9.23 9.27 3.38
N ASP A 118 -8.96 9.60 2.12
CA ASP A 118 -9.51 8.88 0.97
C ASP A 118 -8.64 7.67 0.64
N VAL A 119 -9.14 6.48 0.98
CA VAL A 119 -8.43 5.21 0.87
C VAL A 119 -9.40 4.06 0.58
N ARG A 120 -8.91 3.06 -0.17
CA ARG A 120 -9.58 1.77 -0.33
C ARG A 120 -8.57 0.63 -0.47
N THR A 121 -9.02 -0.55 -0.07
CA THR A 121 -8.35 -1.82 -0.38
C THR A 121 -8.53 -2.14 -1.86
N VAL A 122 -7.45 -2.61 -2.50
CA VAL A 122 -7.39 -3.12 -3.87
C VAL A 122 -7.01 -4.58 -3.80
N TYR A 123 -7.67 -5.42 -4.60
CA TYR A 123 -7.39 -6.84 -4.72
C TYR A 123 -6.86 -7.15 -6.12
N GLY A 124 -5.94 -8.10 -6.21
CA GLY A 124 -5.33 -8.50 -7.47
C GLY A 124 -4.21 -9.51 -7.28
N GLY A 125 -3.41 -9.65 -8.33
CA GLY A 125 -2.21 -10.47 -8.30
C GLY A 125 -0.98 -9.60 -8.17
N ALA A 126 0.07 -10.17 -7.61
CA ALA A 126 1.37 -9.51 -7.55
C ALA A 126 2.49 -10.50 -7.88
N ARG A 127 3.57 -9.99 -8.48
CA ARG A 127 4.76 -10.76 -8.86
C ARG A 127 5.94 -10.46 -7.96
N GLY A 128 6.72 -11.49 -7.66
CA GLY A 128 7.86 -11.38 -6.77
C GLY A 128 7.44 -11.12 -5.33
N GLY A 129 6.36 -11.80 -4.93
CA GLY A 129 5.75 -11.75 -3.61
C GLY A 129 6.72 -11.97 -2.44
N PRO A 130 6.22 -12.13 -1.21
CA PRO A 130 7.10 -12.29 -0.06
C PRO A 130 7.97 -13.55 -0.17
N THR A 131 7.63 -14.47 -1.08
CA THR A 131 8.34 -15.70 -1.43
C THR A 131 9.57 -15.44 -2.29
N ARG A 132 10.63 -14.93 -1.67
CA ARG A 132 12.02 -14.86 -2.21
C ARG A 132 12.25 -13.90 -3.42
N PRO A 133 13.43 -13.25 -3.50
CA PRO A 133 13.88 -12.57 -4.71
C PRO A 133 13.96 -13.52 -5.91
N GLY A 134 13.33 -13.16 -7.03
CA GLY A 134 13.38 -13.92 -8.30
C GLY A 134 12.14 -14.76 -8.60
N ASP A 135 11.13 -14.76 -7.73
CA ASP A 135 9.89 -15.50 -7.95
C ASP A 135 9.01 -14.79 -9.00
N THR A 136 8.74 -15.45 -10.12
CA THR A 136 7.96 -14.89 -11.25
C THR A 136 6.52 -15.36 -11.25
N PHE A 137 6.11 -16.16 -10.25
CA PHE A 137 4.75 -16.69 -10.16
C PHE A 137 3.75 -15.55 -9.97
N PHE A 138 2.69 -15.57 -10.78
CA PHE A 138 1.59 -14.63 -10.74
C PHE A 138 0.29 -15.41 -10.56
N GLU A 139 -0.49 -15.01 -9.56
CA GLU A 139 -1.85 -15.50 -9.37
C GLU A 139 -2.78 -14.28 -9.26
N PRO A 140 -3.79 -14.13 -10.14
CA PRO A 140 -4.59 -12.90 -10.28
C PRO A 140 -5.35 -12.41 -9.04
N SER A 141 -5.47 -13.22 -7.98
CA SER A 141 -6.16 -12.87 -6.74
C SER A 141 -5.35 -13.23 -5.49
N SER A 142 -4.01 -13.21 -5.60
CA SER A 142 -3.13 -13.63 -4.50
C SER A 142 -2.81 -12.54 -3.48
N HIS A 143 -3.15 -11.28 -3.76
CA HIS A 143 -2.67 -10.16 -2.96
C HIS A 143 -3.70 -9.04 -2.75
N ALA A 144 -3.48 -8.27 -1.69
CA ALA A 144 -4.28 -7.12 -1.32
C ALA A 144 -3.37 -5.98 -0.82
N TRP A 145 -3.66 -4.77 -1.28
CA TRP A 145 -2.92 -3.55 -0.96
C TRP A 145 -3.88 -2.35 -0.92
N ASN A 146 -3.36 -1.14 -0.77
CA ASN A 146 -4.17 0.07 -0.68
C ASN A 146 -3.90 1.03 -1.83
N VAL A 147 -4.93 1.77 -2.23
CA VAL A 147 -4.78 3.02 -2.97
C VAL A 147 -5.35 4.16 -2.14
N VAL A 148 -4.65 5.29 -2.15
CA VAL A 148 -4.98 6.53 -1.46
C VAL A 148 -5.09 7.66 -2.47
N ARG A 149 -5.92 8.67 -2.18
CA ARG A 149 -6.00 9.88 -2.99
C ARG A 149 -5.51 11.09 -2.21
N ILE A 150 -4.44 11.72 -2.69
CA ILE A 150 -3.87 12.96 -2.13
C ILE A 150 -3.90 14.03 -3.22
N ARG A 151 -4.52 15.19 -2.95
CA ARG A 151 -4.62 16.31 -3.91
C ARG A 151 -5.01 15.87 -5.33
N SER A 152 -6.03 15.01 -5.42
CA SER A 152 -6.54 14.41 -6.66
C SER A 152 -5.60 13.45 -7.41
N GLN A 153 -4.47 13.07 -6.82
CA GLN A 153 -3.57 12.04 -7.36
C GLN A 153 -3.77 10.73 -6.61
N TYR A 154 -3.86 9.64 -7.36
CA TYR A 154 -3.91 8.28 -6.81
C TYR A 154 -2.51 7.73 -6.61
N LEU A 155 -2.24 7.23 -5.42
CA LEU A 155 -0.95 6.68 -5.00
C LEU A 155 -1.22 5.37 -4.25
N PHE A 156 -0.25 4.46 -4.26
CA PHE A 156 -0.40 3.14 -3.68
C PHE A 156 0.40 2.96 -2.41
N VAL A 157 -0.10 2.11 -1.52
CA VAL A 157 0.57 1.70 -0.29
C VAL A 157 0.45 0.18 -0.17
N ASP A 158 1.57 -0.50 0.05
CA ASP A 158 1.59 -1.91 0.43
C ASP A 158 2.27 -2.07 1.79
N SER A 159 1.43 -2.18 2.84
CA SER A 159 1.91 -2.39 4.21
C SER A 159 2.41 -3.81 4.46
N THR A 160 2.03 -4.78 3.62
CA THR A 160 2.46 -6.18 3.75
C THR A 160 3.91 -6.30 3.31
N TRP A 161 4.22 -5.85 2.09
CA TRP A 161 5.59 -5.87 1.56
C TRP A 161 6.46 -4.78 2.19
N GLY A 162 5.85 -3.75 2.76
CA GLY A 162 6.48 -2.75 3.61
C GLY A 162 6.99 -3.26 4.96
N ALA A 163 6.41 -4.33 5.50
CA ALA A 163 6.74 -4.86 6.82
C ALA A 163 7.92 -5.85 6.80
N GLY A 164 8.11 -6.56 5.69
CA GLY A 164 9.18 -7.54 5.57
C GLY A 164 8.88 -8.61 4.52
N HIS A 165 9.49 -9.78 4.70
CA HIS A 165 9.41 -10.89 3.76
C HIS A 165 9.31 -12.25 4.46
N ILE A 166 8.92 -13.29 3.72
CA ILE A 166 8.87 -14.66 4.25
C ILE A 166 10.03 -15.49 3.69
N SER A 167 10.64 -16.31 4.55
CA SER A 167 11.66 -17.28 4.17
C SER A 167 11.30 -18.63 4.78
N GLY A 168 10.75 -19.52 3.94
CA GLY A 168 10.21 -20.80 4.41
C GLY A 168 9.03 -20.58 5.38
N PRO A 169 9.06 -21.15 6.60
CA PRO A 169 7.98 -20.98 7.59
C PRO A 169 8.10 -19.69 8.42
N THR A 170 9.08 -18.82 8.13
CA THR A 170 9.43 -17.70 9.00
C THR A 170 9.17 -16.36 8.32
N PHE A 171 8.52 -15.43 9.03
CA PHE A 171 8.44 -14.02 8.66
C PHE A 171 9.62 -13.26 9.26
N THR A 172 10.29 -12.45 8.45
CA THR A 172 11.40 -11.58 8.86
C THR A 172 11.01 -10.12 8.65
N TRP A 173 11.03 -9.34 9.72
CA TRP A 173 10.82 -7.90 9.66
C TRP A 173 11.93 -7.22 8.87
N GLN A 174 11.53 -6.41 7.90
CA GLN A 174 12.42 -5.56 7.12
C GLN A 174 11.58 -4.40 6.61
N PHE A 175 11.73 -3.24 7.25
CA PHE A 175 10.96 -2.07 6.87
C PHE A 175 11.38 -1.57 5.49
N GLU A 176 10.41 -1.47 4.57
CA GLU A 176 10.65 -1.14 3.17
C GLU A 176 9.85 0.11 2.76
N PRO A 177 10.39 1.33 3.00
CA PRO A 177 9.64 2.57 2.79
C PRO A 177 9.26 2.83 1.33
N HIS A 178 9.84 2.11 0.37
CA HIS A 178 9.55 2.25 -1.05
C HIS A 178 8.13 1.75 -1.43
N TRP A 179 7.45 1.00 -0.56
CA TRP A 179 6.05 0.62 -0.73
C TRP A 179 5.05 1.67 -0.23
N PHE A 180 5.52 2.86 0.13
CA PHE A 180 4.69 3.97 0.57
C PHE A 180 4.56 5.04 -0.51
N LEU A 181 3.32 5.41 -0.86
CA LEU A 181 2.98 6.44 -1.87
C LEU A 181 3.59 6.17 -3.26
N VAL A 182 3.52 4.92 -3.70
CA VAL A 182 4.00 4.48 -5.01
C VAL A 182 3.11 5.02 -6.12
N ARG A 183 3.70 5.53 -7.20
CA ARG A 183 2.94 6.01 -8.36
C ARG A 183 2.34 4.85 -9.16
N PRO A 184 1.17 5.04 -9.81
CA PRO A 184 0.57 4.05 -10.72
C PRO A 184 1.54 3.43 -11.72
N LYS A 185 2.31 4.27 -12.43
CA LYS A 185 3.30 3.84 -13.42
C LYS A 185 4.44 2.99 -12.87
N HIS A 186 4.67 3.00 -11.55
CA HIS A 186 5.68 2.15 -10.91
C HIS A 186 5.04 0.92 -10.25
N MET A 187 3.84 1.09 -9.67
CA MET A 187 3.11 0.01 -9.01
C MET A 187 2.82 -1.15 -9.97
N ILE A 188 2.46 -0.83 -11.23
CA ILE A 188 2.10 -1.82 -12.26
C ILE A 188 3.22 -2.80 -12.63
N TYR A 189 4.49 -2.54 -12.31
CA TYR A 189 5.56 -3.51 -12.58
C TYR A 189 5.46 -4.75 -11.67
N SER A 190 4.82 -4.60 -10.51
CA SER A 190 4.71 -5.66 -9.50
C SER A 190 3.27 -6.05 -9.18
N HIS A 191 2.32 -5.11 -9.22
CA HIS A 191 0.95 -5.31 -8.77
C HIS A 191 -0.03 -5.10 -9.92
N PHE A 192 -0.87 -6.11 -10.17
CA PHE A 192 -1.89 -6.10 -11.19
C PHE A 192 -3.28 -6.27 -10.55
N PRO A 193 -4.10 -5.21 -10.48
CA PRO A 193 -5.42 -5.28 -9.86
C PRO A 193 -6.40 -6.08 -10.73
N MET A 194 -7.39 -6.72 -10.10
CA MET A 194 -8.45 -7.46 -10.81
C MET A 194 -9.31 -6.57 -11.70
N SER A 195 -9.40 -5.28 -11.36
CA SER A 195 -10.15 -4.27 -12.08
C SER A 195 -9.20 -3.35 -12.86
N PRO A 196 -9.31 -3.24 -14.20
CA PRO A 196 -8.42 -2.37 -14.98
C PRO A 196 -8.43 -0.90 -14.54
N GLN A 197 -9.55 -0.40 -14.02
CA GLN A 197 -9.66 0.98 -13.53
C GLN A 197 -8.82 1.23 -12.27
N ASP A 198 -8.51 0.18 -11.52
CA ASP A 198 -7.72 0.24 -10.29
C ASP A 198 -6.22 0.36 -10.57
N GLN A 199 -5.80 0.29 -11.83
CA GLN A 199 -4.43 0.59 -12.24
C GLN A 199 -4.14 2.09 -12.22
N TYR A 200 -5.16 2.93 -12.42
CA TYR A 200 -5.02 4.38 -12.60
C TYR A 200 -4.01 4.75 -13.70
N LEU A 201 -3.95 3.93 -14.75
CA LEU A 201 -3.21 4.17 -15.98
C LEU A 201 -4.18 4.52 -17.11
N SER A 202 -3.69 5.30 -18.07
CA SER A 202 -4.44 5.65 -19.27
C SER A 202 -3.53 5.49 -20.50
N PRO A 203 -3.73 4.45 -21.33
CA PRO A 203 -4.68 3.35 -21.15
C PRO A 203 -4.26 2.39 -20.01
N PRO A 204 -5.19 1.59 -19.45
CA PRO A 204 -4.82 0.48 -18.58
C PRO A 204 -4.06 -0.60 -19.36
N LEU A 205 -3.14 -1.27 -18.70
CA LEU A 205 -2.39 -2.41 -19.20
C LEU A 205 -3.26 -3.68 -19.10
N ASP A 206 -3.25 -4.55 -20.11
CA ASP A 206 -3.84 -5.88 -19.97
C ASP A 206 -2.88 -6.85 -19.28
N GLU A 207 -3.39 -8.05 -18.95
CA GLU A 207 -2.61 -9.05 -18.23
C GLU A 207 -1.41 -9.55 -19.05
N GLN A 208 -1.56 -9.71 -20.37
CA GLN A 208 -0.47 -10.19 -21.22
C GLN A 208 0.69 -9.19 -21.23
N HIS A 209 0.39 -7.92 -21.47
CA HIS A 209 1.40 -6.86 -21.41
C HIS A 209 1.97 -6.70 -20.00
N PHE A 210 1.17 -6.89 -18.94
CA PHE A 210 1.70 -6.96 -17.58
C PHE A 210 2.73 -8.09 -17.48
N LEU A 211 2.41 -9.31 -17.92
CA LEU A 211 3.31 -10.48 -17.93
C LEU A 211 4.59 -10.27 -18.76
N ASP A 212 4.51 -9.47 -19.83
CA ASP A 212 5.63 -9.18 -20.72
C ASP A 212 6.56 -8.06 -20.21
N VAL A 213 6.12 -7.18 -19.30
CA VAL A 213 7.04 -6.19 -18.71
C VAL A 213 8.08 -6.87 -17.81
N PRO A 214 9.36 -6.43 -17.84
CA PRO A 214 10.39 -6.98 -16.97
C PRO A 214 9.96 -6.95 -15.50
N HIS A 215 10.13 -8.07 -14.79
CA HIS A 215 9.97 -8.08 -13.34
C HIS A 215 11.13 -7.32 -12.70
N VAL A 216 10.89 -6.05 -12.39
CA VAL A 216 11.83 -5.22 -11.65
C VAL A 216 11.26 -5.07 -10.24
N LYS A 217 11.89 -5.69 -9.23
CA LYS A 217 11.67 -5.25 -7.84
C LYS A 217 12.01 -3.77 -7.80
N PRO A 218 11.14 -2.88 -7.32
CA PRO A 218 11.53 -1.50 -7.12
C PRO A 218 12.66 -1.50 -6.09
N ARG A 219 13.92 -1.45 -6.55
CA ARG A 219 14.98 -0.90 -5.72
C ARG A 219 14.63 0.57 -5.56
N ALA A 220 14.84 1.11 -4.36
CA ALA A 220 14.68 2.53 -4.10
C ALA A 220 15.24 3.29 -5.31
N VAL A 221 14.34 3.99 -6.02
CA VAL A 221 14.77 4.90 -7.06
C VAL A 221 15.31 6.09 -6.30
N ASP A 222 16.54 5.95 -5.81
CA ASP A 222 17.37 7.09 -5.49
C ASP A 222 17.46 7.96 -6.74
N ASP A 223 17.45 9.25 -6.46
CA ASP A 223 17.27 10.33 -7.39
C ASP A 223 18.17 10.26 -8.63
N HIS A 224 17.63 10.82 -9.72
CA HIS A 224 18.27 11.11 -11.00
C HIS A 224 18.37 9.94 -12.00
N HIS A 225 17.61 10.10 -13.10
CA HIS A 225 17.68 9.36 -14.36
C HIS A 225 17.02 7.97 -14.37
N VAL A 226 15.70 7.96 -14.56
CA VAL A 226 15.10 6.92 -15.40
C VAL A 226 14.86 7.54 -16.76
N LEU A 227 15.70 7.09 -17.69
CA LEU A 227 15.74 7.46 -19.09
C LEU A 227 14.37 7.27 -19.75
N ASP A 228 13.96 8.28 -20.51
CA ASP A 228 13.07 8.13 -21.65
C ASP A 228 13.65 7.07 -22.58
N CYS A 229 13.04 5.89 -22.62
CA CYS A 229 13.28 4.89 -23.66
C CYS A 229 12.02 4.03 -23.83
N VAL A 230 11.00 4.61 -24.46
CA VAL A 230 10.17 3.86 -25.41
C VAL A 230 10.00 4.79 -26.62
N GLY A 231 10.88 4.59 -27.61
CA GLY A 231 10.63 5.02 -28.98
C GLY A 231 9.89 3.92 -29.74
#